data_AF-A0A2H0L4B8-F1
#
_entry.id   AF-A0A2H0L4B8-F1
#
_cell.length_a   1.000
_cell.length_b   1.000
_cell.length_c   1.000
_cell.angle_alpha   90.00
_cell.angle_beta   90.00
_cell.angle_gamma   90.00
#
_symmetry.space_group_name_H-M   'P 1'
#
loop_
_entity.id
_entity.type
_entity.pdbx_description
1 polymer ?
#
loop_
_entity_poly.entity_id
_entity_poly.type
_entity_poly.pdbx_seq_one_letter_code
_entity_poly.pdbx_strand_id
1 'polypeptide(L)'
;MEKTETMPQTEQPAMRVARRKKGDFFGRHWKKIGVFAAVLIVIIGSGIAGHAYGDKIAGRFFSNNESGSNSQSKAAGELKELPKIVAVVNNEQITKDQFQTRVNLSSQSYAAQGVDVNTSEAQTQIRENVIQNLINERIILQYAAKDGISATQESVDQQFNTFVEQTGGQDKFKEAIKTQGITEEYVRNDIKIQLTTQEYLNQKVNFSGIDPTDEEVAAAYETAKSQVQDQSQVPPLEEAAEDLKAQLIAQERNNRANAYVQSLRDNSSVQILF
;
A
#
# COMPACT_ATOMS: atom_id res chain seq x y z
N MET A 1 60.25 63.82 25.46
CA MET A 1 59.03 64.42 24.87
C MET A 1 58.79 63.58 23.64
N GLU A 2 57.96 62.56 23.65
CA GLU A 2 56.51 62.61 23.80
C GLU A 2 56.01 61.21 24.21
N LYS A 3 55.11 61.17 25.20
CA LYS A 3 54.35 59.98 25.59
C LYS A 3 53.10 59.91 24.71
N THR A 4 52.73 58.73 24.26
CA THR A 4 51.32 58.35 23.96
C THR A 4 51.26 56.83 23.95
N GLU A 5 50.91 56.22 25.09
CA GLU A 5 49.58 55.63 25.35
C GLU A 5 49.39 54.25 24.69
N THR A 6 49.90 53.20 25.35
CA THR A 6 49.42 51.83 25.15
C THR A 6 48.26 51.57 26.11
N MET A 7 47.03 51.60 25.57
CA MET A 7 45.80 51.19 26.24
C MET A 7 45.62 49.65 26.27
N PRO A 8 44.78 49.12 27.18
CA PRO A 8 44.91 47.77 27.71
C PRO A 8 44.16 46.70 26.91
N GLN A 9 44.58 45.46 27.20
CA GLN A 9 43.99 44.20 26.77
C GLN A 9 42.46 44.18 26.90
N THR A 10 41.78 43.77 25.84
CA THR A 10 40.50 43.07 25.94
C THR A 10 40.75 41.63 25.53
N GLU A 11 40.71 40.75 26.52
CA GLU A 11 40.78 39.31 26.39
C GLU A 11 39.69 38.82 25.43
N GLN A 12 40.09 38.25 24.29
CA GLN A 12 39.19 37.40 23.52
C GLN A 12 39.12 36.05 24.23
N PRO A 13 37.95 35.62 24.77
CA PRO A 13 37.85 34.33 25.41
C PRO A 13 38.03 33.22 24.37
N ALA A 14 38.96 32.32 24.69
CA ALA A 14 39.28 31.11 23.96
C ALA A 14 38.00 30.34 23.56
N MET A 15 37.66 30.36 22.27
CA MET A 15 36.69 29.43 21.73
C MET A 15 37.29 28.03 21.73
N ARG A 16 36.87 27.25 22.73
CA ARG A 16 37.06 25.80 22.77
C ARG A 16 36.61 25.20 21.45
N VAL A 17 37.54 24.49 20.82
CA VAL A 17 37.33 23.64 19.66
C VAL A 17 36.36 22.53 20.05
N ALA A 18 35.06 22.79 19.94
CA ALA A 18 34.05 21.75 19.89
C ALA A 18 33.83 21.40 18.41
N ARG A 19 34.52 20.35 17.98
CA ARG A 19 34.25 19.60 16.74
C ARG A 19 32.79 19.12 16.79
N ARG A 20 31.84 19.97 16.38
CA ARG A 20 30.48 19.50 16.06
C ARG A 20 30.57 18.77 14.73
N LYS A 21 30.40 17.45 14.79
CA LYS A 21 30.28 16.58 13.62
C LYS A 21 29.31 17.25 12.63
N LYS A 22 29.78 17.48 11.40
CA LYS A 22 28.95 17.28 10.21
C LYS A 22 28.49 15.83 10.29
N GLY A 23 27.36 15.61 10.94
CA GLY A 23 26.65 14.35 10.87
C GLY A 23 25.88 14.39 9.56
N ASP A 24 26.28 13.54 8.63
CA ASP A 24 25.64 13.33 7.34
C ASP A 24 24.13 13.17 7.51
N PHE A 25 23.35 14.21 7.22
CA PHE A 25 21.88 14.12 7.19
C PHE A 25 21.36 13.50 5.88
N PHE A 26 22.26 13.10 4.97
CA PHE A 26 21.92 12.71 3.59
C PHE A 26 22.62 11.44 3.08
N GLY A 27 22.89 10.45 3.94
CA GLY A 27 23.48 9.21 3.46
C GLY A 27 23.29 7.99 4.35
N ARG A 28 22.22 7.20 4.10
CA ARG A 28 22.38 5.76 3.79
C ARG A 28 21.13 4.92 3.46
N HIS A 29 19.89 5.42 3.42
CA HIS A 29 18.72 4.52 3.25
C HIS A 29 17.79 4.76 2.04
N TRP A 30 18.16 5.62 1.08
CA TRP A 30 17.26 6.00 -0.02
C TRP A 30 17.48 5.26 -1.35
N LYS A 31 18.14 4.10 -1.36
CA LYS A 31 18.41 3.35 -2.60
C LYS A 31 17.46 2.17 -2.90
N LYS A 32 16.41 1.95 -2.12
CA LYS A 32 15.31 1.05 -2.51
C LYS A 32 14.00 1.58 -1.91
N ILE A 33 13.19 2.23 -2.74
CA ILE A 33 11.72 2.12 -2.82
C ILE A 33 11.38 2.91 -4.08
N GLY A 34 11.36 2.21 -5.21
CA GLY A 34 10.61 2.67 -6.36
C GLY A 34 9.14 2.69 -5.98
N VAL A 35 8.47 3.77 -6.40
CA VAL A 35 7.05 4.05 -6.30
C VAL A 35 6.19 2.90 -6.85
N PHE A 36 4.93 2.85 -6.41
CA PHE A 36 3.79 2.01 -6.84
C PHE A 36 3.49 0.78 -5.98
N ALA A 37 2.79 1.01 -4.87
CA ALA A 37 1.93 -0.01 -4.26
C ALA A 37 0.47 0.42 -4.39
N ALA A 38 -0.03 0.42 -5.62
CA ALA A 38 -1.45 0.16 -5.84
C ALA A 38 -1.68 -1.29 -5.40
N VAL A 39 -2.01 -1.53 -4.13
CA VAL A 39 -2.27 -2.87 -3.61
C VAL A 39 -3.69 -3.29 -3.99
N LEU A 40 -3.94 -3.36 -5.30
CA LEU A 40 -4.79 -4.39 -5.88
C LEU A 40 -3.90 -5.64 -5.96
N ILE A 41 -3.79 -6.38 -4.86
CA ILE A 41 -3.19 -7.71 -4.88
C ILE A 41 -4.17 -8.60 -5.65
N VAL A 42 -3.99 -8.60 -6.97
CA VAL A 42 -4.76 -9.37 -7.94
C VAL A 42 -3.97 -10.66 -8.18
N ILE A 43 -4.02 -11.58 -7.21
CA ILE A 43 -3.40 -12.92 -7.35
C ILE A 43 -4.33 -13.77 -8.20
N ILE A 44 -4.29 -13.59 -9.51
CA ILE A 44 -5.14 -14.31 -10.46
C ILE A 44 -4.66 -15.75 -10.68
N GLY A 45 -4.10 -16.43 -9.69
CA GLY A 45 -3.84 -17.85 -9.89
C GLY A 45 -3.01 -18.45 -8.79
N SER A 46 -3.72 -19.12 -7.92
CA SER A 46 -3.57 -20.56 -7.81
C SER A 46 -4.96 -21.11 -7.54
N GLY A 47 -5.31 -22.24 -8.14
CA GLY A 47 -6.56 -22.95 -7.90
C GLY A 47 -6.61 -23.52 -6.48
N ILE A 48 -6.65 -22.65 -5.48
CA ILE A 48 -6.87 -22.94 -4.07
C ILE A 48 -7.90 -21.92 -3.60
N ALA A 49 -9.18 -22.22 -3.89
CA ALA A 49 -10.29 -21.57 -3.21
C ALA A 49 -10.13 -21.83 -1.70
N GLY A 50 -9.96 -20.77 -0.90
CA GLY A 50 -9.97 -20.84 0.57
C GLY A 50 -8.70 -20.33 1.27
N HIS A 51 -7.53 -20.94 1.06
CA HIS A 51 -6.43 -20.78 2.01
C HIS A 51 -5.55 -19.52 1.83
N ALA A 52 -5.23 -19.11 0.60
CA ALA A 52 -4.29 -17.98 0.38
C ALA A 52 -4.93 -16.58 0.53
N TYR A 53 -6.26 -16.50 0.45
CA TYR A 53 -6.99 -15.22 0.45
C TYR A 53 -7.26 -14.70 1.84
N GLY A 54 -7.63 -15.59 2.75
CA GLY A 54 -7.88 -15.18 4.12
C GLY A 54 -6.66 -14.47 4.73
N ASP A 55 -5.44 -14.99 4.54
CA ASP A 55 -4.24 -14.43 5.18
C ASP A 55 -3.96 -12.98 4.73
N LYS A 56 -4.32 -12.61 3.50
CA LYS A 56 -4.09 -11.26 2.96
C LYS A 56 -5.20 -10.27 3.34
N ILE A 57 -6.45 -10.73 3.44
CA ILE A 57 -7.54 -9.93 3.99
C ILE A 57 -7.28 -9.72 5.49
N ALA A 58 -6.93 -10.79 6.22
CA ALA A 58 -6.47 -10.75 7.60
C ALA A 58 -5.32 -9.76 7.77
N GLY A 59 -4.27 -9.81 6.95
CA GLY A 59 -3.17 -8.83 7.04
C GLY A 59 -3.56 -7.37 6.73
N ARG A 60 -4.59 -7.13 5.91
CA ARG A 60 -5.11 -5.77 5.64
C ARG A 60 -5.81 -5.18 6.86
N PHE A 61 -6.56 -5.99 7.60
CA PHE A 61 -7.32 -5.55 8.77
C PHE A 61 -6.57 -5.78 10.09
N PHE A 62 -5.69 -6.77 10.18
CA PHE A 62 -5.08 -7.24 11.41
C PHE A 62 -3.58 -7.42 11.19
N SER A 63 -2.86 -6.30 11.29
CA SER A 63 -1.43 -6.34 11.56
C SER A 63 -1.26 -6.33 13.08
N ASN A 64 -0.64 -7.36 13.65
CA ASN A 64 -0.38 -7.46 15.09
C ASN A 64 0.35 -6.21 15.57
N ASN A 65 -0.27 -5.45 16.47
CA ASN A 65 0.41 -4.40 17.21
C ASN A 65 0.06 -4.49 18.69
N GLU A 66 0.96 -5.07 19.47
CA GLU A 66 1.10 -4.72 20.87
C GLU A 66 1.90 -3.40 20.94
N SER A 67 1.30 -2.42 21.63
CA SER A 67 1.86 -1.12 22.05
C SER A 67 1.68 0.06 21.11
N GLY A 68 0.93 1.06 21.60
CA GLY A 68 0.98 2.42 21.06
C GLY A 68 -0.32 3.21 21.09
N SER A 69 -0.99 3.26 22.25
CA SER A 69 -2.06 4.24 22.49
C SER A 69 -1.52 5.67 22.33
N ASN A 70 -2.35 6.50 21.69
CA ASN A 70 -2.37 7.97 21.69
C ASN A 70 -1.75 8.68 20.47
N SER A 71 -2.54 8.82 19.39
CA SER A 71 -2.34 9.83 18.33
C SER A 71 -3.66 10.20 17.63
N GLN A 72 -4.74 10.35 18.39
CA GLN A 72 -5.92 11.10 17.94
C GLN A 72 -5.70 12.58 18.27
N SER A 73 -5.14 13.37 17.35
CA SER A 73 -5.32 14.83 17.45
C SER A 73 -5.02 15.60 16.16
N LYS A 74 -3.95 15.28 15.42
CA LYS A 74 -3.48 16.20 14.37
C LYS A 74 -3.96 15.89 12.95
N ALA A 75 -4.21 14.62 12.61
CA ALA A 75 -4.77 14.24 11.31
C ALA A 75 -6.25 14.64 11.16
N ALA A 76 -6.98 14.85 12.26
CA ALA A 76 -8.39 15.26 12.25
C ALA A 76 -8.62 16.70 11.75
N GLY A 77 -7.57 17.55 11.76
CA GLY A 77 -7.67 18.96 11.37
C GLY A 77 -7.78 19.19 9.86
N GLU A 78 -7.06 18.42 9.04
CA GLU A 78 -7.06 18.59 7.57
C GLU A 78 -8.28 17.97 6.87
N LEU A 79 -9.08 17.18 7.58
CA LEU A 79 -10.22 16.45 7.03
C LEU A 79 -11.53 17.25 7.07
N LYS A 80 -11.55 18.37 7.80
CA LYS A 80 -12.76 19.19 7.95
C LYS A 80 -13.14 19.94 6.68
N GLU A 81 -12.17 20.25 5.81
CA GLU A 81 -12.37 21.07 4.61
C GLU A 81 -12.69 20.27 3.34
N LEU A 82 -12.65 18.93 3.36
CA LEU A 82 -12.97 18.15 2.17
C LEU A 82 -14.45 18.31 1.77
N PRO A 83 -14.76 18.45 0.46
CA PRO A 83 -16.13 18.47 -0.05
C PRO A 83 -16.86 17.15 0.28
N LYS A 84 -18.19 17.18 0.29
CA LYS A 84 -19.00 15.97 0.54
C LYS A 84 -18.71 14.85 -0.46
N ILE A 85 -18.41 15.23 -1.71
CA ILE A 85 -18.02 14.33 -2.79
C ILE A 85 -16.57 14.66 -3.15
N VAL A 86 -15.70 13.65 -3.09
CA VAL A 86 -14.26 13.82 -3.33
C VAL A 86 -13.85 13.43 -4.75
N ALA A 87 -14.63 12.57 -5.40
CA ALA A 87 -14.47 12.26 -6.81
C ALA A 87 -15.77 11.75 -7.44
N VAL A 88 -15.85 11.84 -8.76
CA VAL A 88 -16.93 11.29 -9.59
C VAL A 88 -16.30 10.43 -10.67
N VAL A 89 -16.81 9.21 -10.82
CA VAL A 89 -16.39 8.23 -11.83
C VAL A 89 -17.61 7.91 -12.70
N ASN A 90 -17.58 8.36 -13.94
CA ASN A 90 -18.74 8.43 -14.83
C ASN A 90 -19.87 9.20 -14.14
N ASN A 91 -20.89 8.48 -13.66
CA ASN A 91 -22.05 9.08 -12.98
C ASN A 91 -22.11 8.70 -11.50
N GLU A 92 -21.11 7.98 -10.98
CA GLU A 92 -21.09 7.52 -9.60
C GLU A 92 -20.12 8.30 -8.74
N GLN A 93 -20.53 8.58 -7.50
CA GLN A 93 -19.80 9.43 -6.58
C GLN A 93 -18.96 8.62 -5.60
N ILE A 94 -17.80 9.17 -5.24
CA ILE A 94 -16.98 8.74 -4.11
C ILE A 94 -17.15 9.78 -3.02
N THR A 95 -17.75 9.38 -1.90
CA THR A 95 -18.07 10.31 -0.81
C THR A 95 -16.86 10.56 0.08
N LYS A 96 -16.90 11.68 0.80
CA LYS A 96 -15.93 12.01 1.85
C LYS A 96 -15.80 10.89 2.88
N ASP A 97 -16.91 10.29 3.31
CA ASP A 97 -16.90 9.27 4.36
C ASP A 97 -16.22 7.98 3.88
N GLN A 98 -16.47 7.57 2.64
CA GLN A 98 -15.79 6.43 2.01
C GLN A 98 -14.29 6.67 1.92
N PHE A 99 -13.90 7.84 1.40
CA PHE A 99 -12.51 8.24 1.29
C PHE A 99 -11.82 8.30 2.64
N GLN A 100 -12.45 8.93 3.63
CA GLN A 100 -11.90 9.07 4.97
C GLN A 100 -11.67 7.73 5.66
N THR A 101 -12.66 6.83 5.53
CA THR A 101 -12.58 5.49 6.10
C THR A 101 -11.37 4.75 5.51
N ARG A 102 -11.19 4.78 4.18
CA ARG A 102 -10.02 4.17 3.55
C ARG A 102 -8.70 4.85 3.90
N VAL A 103 -8.66 6.18 4.03
CA VAL A 103 -7.45 6.90 4.48
C VAL A 103 -7.06 6.50 5.90
N ASN A 104 -8.04 6.35 6.80
CA ASN A 104 -7.78 5.94 8.18
C ASN A 104 -7.23 4.50 8.24
N LEU A 105 -7.87 3.57 7.53
CA LEU A 105 -7.41 2.18 7.46
C LEU A 105 -6.02 2.08 6.83
N SER A 106 -5.77 2.82 5.75
CA SER A 106 -4.46 2.85 5.10
C SER A 106 -3.39 3.43 6.01
N SER A 107 -3.69 4.52 6.72
CA SER A 107 -2.76 5.13 7.69
C SER A 107 -2.41 4.18 8.83
N GLN A 108 -3.38 3.44 9.36
CA GLN A 108 -3.14 2.44 10.39
C GLN A 108 -2.24 1.30 9.88
N SER A 109 -2.47 0.83 8.66
CA SER A 109 -1.64 -0.20 8.03
C SER A 109 -0.20 0.27 7.82
N TYR A 110 0.00 1.50 7.33
CA TYR A 110 1.35 2.08 7.18
C TYR A 110 2.04 2.31 8.53
N ALA A 111 1.31 2.78 9.55
CA ALA A 111 1.85 2.94 10.89
C ALA A 111 2.30 1.60 11.50
N ALA A 112 1.53 0.52 11.27
CA ALA A 112 1.90 -0.82 11.70
C ALA A 112 3.17 -1.35 11.01
N GLN A 113 3.51 -0.81 9.83
CA GLN A 113 4.76 -1.10 9.11
C GLN A 113 5.92 -0.18 9.53
N GLY A 114 5.72 0.68 10.54
CA GLY A 114 6.73 1.60 11.07
C GLY A 114 6.87 2.91 10.30
N VAL A 115 5.95 3.22 9.38
CA VAL A 115 5.93 4.51 8.67
C VAL A 115 5.40 5.61 9.58
N ASP A 116 6.10 6.76 9.65
CA ASP A 116 5.57 7.94 10.34
C ASP A 116 4.49 8.65 9.51
N VAL A 117 3.25 8.25 9.76
CA VAL A 117 2.04 8.78 9.09
C VAL A 117 1.63 10.19 9.56
N ASN A 118 2.36 10.80 10.49
CA ASN A 118 2.06 12.16 10.96
C ASN A 118 2.73 13.25 10.13
N THR A 119 3.62 12.87 9.20
CA THR A 119 4.24 13.81 8.28
C THR A 119 3.25 14.22 7.18
N SER A 120 3.32 15.49 6.75
CA SER A 120 2.45 16.01 5.68
C SER A 120 2.67 15.29 4.35
N GLU A 121 3.92 14.89 4.07
CA GLU A 121 4.27 14.09 2.89
C GLU A 121 3.58 12.71 2.92
N ALA A 122 3.70 11.96 4.02
CA ALA A 122 3.05 10.66 4.14
C ALA A 122 1.53 10.78 4.02
N GLN A 123 0.92 11.77 4.67
CA GLN A 123 -0.53 12.00 4.58
C GLN A 123 -0.99 12.32 3.16
N THR A 124 -0.21 13.10 2.42
CA THR A 124 -0.51 13.42 1.01
C THR A 124 -0.42 12.16 0.15
N GLN A 125 0.67 11.40 0.27
CA GLN A 125 0.85 10.15 -0.47
C GLN A 125 -0.26 9.13 -0.15
N ILE A 126 -0.64 8.98 1.12
CA ILE A 126 -1.72 8.07 1.51
C ILE A 126 -3.04 8.50 0.88
N ARG A 127 -3.39 9.80 0.96
CA ARG A 127 -4.61 10.35 0.35
C ARG A 127 -4.63 10.12 -1.16
N GLU A 128 -3.55 10.41 -1.85
CA GLU A 128 -3.42 10.21 -3.29
C GLU A 128 -3.59 8.73 -3.65
N ASN A 129 -2.88 7.83 -2.99
CA ASN A 129 -3.01 6.40 -3.24
C ASN A 129 -4.43 5.90 -2.99
N VAL A 130 -5.07 6.35 -1.90
CA VAL A 130 -6.44 5.94 -1.57
C VAL A 130 -7.43 6.41 -2.62
N ILE A 131 -7.37 7.67 -3.07
CA ILE A 131 -8.34 8.16 -4.06
C ILE A 131 -8.15 7.45 -5.40
N GLN A 132 -6.90 7.20 -5.84
CA GLN A 132 -6.64 6.45 -7.06
C GLN A 132 -7.18 5.01 -6.98
N ASN A 133 -6.99 4.35 -5.83
CA ASN A 133 -7.52 3.00 -5.61
C ASN A 133 -9.05 2.97 -5.63
N LEU A 134 -9.71 3.92 -4.96
CA LEU A 134 -11.18 4.00 -4.96
C LEU A 134 -11.75 4.29 -6.36
N ILE A 135 -11.06 5.11 -7.15
CA ILE A 135 -11.44 5.37 -8.55
C ILE A 135 -11.32 4.09 -9.38
N ASN A 136 -10.18 3.40 -9.31
CA ASN A 136 -9.95 2.17 -10.08
C ASN A 136 -10.94 1.08 -9.67
N GLU A 137 -11.18 0.89 -8.37
CA GLU A 137 -12.19 -0.02 -7.82
C GLU A 137 -13.57 0.31 -8.38
N ARG A 138 -13.96 1.59 -8.37
CA ARG A 138 -15.25 2.03 -8.90
C ARG A 138 -15.40 1.76 -10.39
N ILE A 139 -14.36 2.02 -11.18
CA ILE A 139 -14.34 1.72 -12.62
C ILE A 139 -14.55 0.23 -12.83
N ILE A 140 -13.76 -0.62 -12.18
CA ILE A 140 -13.84 -2.07 -12.35
C ILE A 140 -15.23 -2.60 -11.98
N LEU A 141 -15.80 -2.15 -10.86
CA LEU A 141 -17.14 -2.55 -10.43
C LEU A 141 -18.23 -2.14 -11.44
N GLN A 142 -18.13 -0.96 -12.04
CA GLN A 142 -19.08 -0.54 -13.09
C GLN A 142 -18.99 -1.43 -14.33
N TYR A 143 -17.79 -1.79 -14.77
CA TYR A 143 -17.62 -2.70 -15.91
C TYR A 143 -18.06 -4.13 -15.57
N ALA A 144 -17.74 -4.62 -14.37
CA ALA A 144 -18.21 -5.92 -13.89
C ALA A 144 -19.74 -5.99 -13.87
N ALA A 145 -20.40 -4.94 -13.36
CA ALA A 145 -21.86 -4.85 -13.36
C ALA A 145 -22.46 -4.83 -14.77
N LYS A 146 -21.85 -4.12 -15.73
CA LYS A 146 -22.27 -4.13 -17.15
C LYS A 146 -22.21 -5.53 -17.77
N ASP A 147 -21.24 -6.33 -17.35
CA ASP A 147 -21.03 -7.69 -17.84
C ASP A 147 -21.76 -8.76 -17.00
N GLY A 148 -22.54 -8.35 -15.99
CA GLY A 148 -23.27 -9.26 -15.12
C GLY A 148 -22.39 -10.07 -14.16
N ILE A 149 -21.16 -9.62 -13.91
CA ILE A 149 -20.19 -10.29 -13.05
C ILE A 149 -20.29 -9.69 -11.63
N SER A 150 -20.60 -10.53 -10.65
CA SER A 150 -20.59 -10.15 -9.23
C SER A 150 -20.39 -11.37 -8.35
N ALA A 151 -19.64 -11.21 -7.26
CA ALA A 151 -19.45 -12.26 -6.28
C ALA A 151 -20.78 -12.70 -5.65
N THR A 152 -20.95 -14.00 -5.51
CA THR A 152 -22.13 -14.59 -4.86
C THR A 152 -22.11 -14.36 -3.35
N GLN A 153 -23.28 -14.36 -2.72
CA GLN A 153 -23.39 -14.25 -1.25
C GLN A 153 -22.65 -15.41 -0.55
N GLU A 154 -22.74 -16.62 -1.10
CA GLU A 154 -22.06 -17.79 -0.56
C GLU A 154 -20.54 -17.60 -0.56
N SER A 155 -19.95 -17.09 -1.64
CA SER A 155 -18.52 -16.81 -1.72
C SER A 155 -18.10 -15.73 -0.71
N VAL A 156 -18.94 -14.71 -0.50
CA VAL A 156 -18.69 -13.67 0.52
C VAL A 156 -18.73 -14.27 1.93
N ASP A 157 -19.71 -15.11 2.22
CA ASP A 157 -19.86 -15.75 3.54
C ASP A 157 -18.71 -16.71 3.84
N GLN A 158 -18.30 -17.52 2.87
CA GLN A 158 -17.13 -18.40 2.99
C GLN A 158 -15.86 -17.59 3.29
N GLN A 159 -15.60 -16.55 2.50
CA GLN A 159 -14.40 -15.73 2.67
C GLN A 159 -14.42 -14.93 3.98
N PHE A 160 -15.61 -14.49 4.42
CA PHE A 160 -15.80 -13.84 5.71
C PHE A 160 -15.50 -14.78 6.87
N ASN A 161 -15.99 -16.02 6.83
CA ASN A 161 -15.74 -17.00 7.89
C ASN A 161 -14.24 -17.33 8.00
N THR A 162 -13.57 -17.57 6.88
CA THR A 162 -12.10 -17.78 6.86
C THR A 162 -11.36 -16.61 7.51
N PHE A 163 -11.77 -15.38 7.17
CA PHE A 163 -11.18 -14.17 7.72
C PHE A 163 -11.39 -14.04 9.23
N VAL A 164 -12.59 -14.36 9.73
CA VAL A 164 -12.88 -14.41 11.17
C VAL A 164 -11.99 -15.43 11.89
N GLU A 165 -11.86 -16.63 11.32
CA GLU A 165 -11.03 -17.70 11.90
C GLU A 165 -9.56 -17.26 12.03
N GLN A 166 -9.01 -16.64 10.99
CA GLN A 166 -7.62 -16.14 11.01
C GLN A 166 -7.39 -14.98 11.97
N THR A 167 -8.44 -14.23 12.30
CA THR A 167 -8.37 -13.18 13.32
C THR A 167 -8.28 -13.76 14.74
N GLY A 168 -8.48 -15.08 14.90
CA GLY A 168 -8.60 -15.73 16.20
C GLY A 168 -10.05 -15.89 16.66
N GLY A 169 -11.01 -15.86 15.72
CA GLY A 169 -12.43 -16.10 15.97
C GLY A 169 -13.28 -14.83 16.14
N GLN A 170 -14.59 -15.03 16.33
CA GLN A 170 -15.60 -13.97 16.28
C GLN A 170 -15.38 -12.84 17.29
N ASP A 171 -14.90 -13.16 18.50
CA ASP A 171 -14.67 -12.15 19.55
C ASP A 171 -13.48 -11.26 19.21
N LYS A 172 -12.39 -11.85 18.71
CA LYS A 172 -11.20 -11.11 18.25
C LYS A 172 -11.51 -10.27 17.02
N PHE A 173 -12.29 -10.81 16.09
CA PHE A 173 -12.81 -10.05 14.96
C PHE A 173 -13.60 -8.81 15.41
N LYS A 174 -14.57 -8.97 16.32
CA LYS A 174 -15.38 -7.87 16.85
C LYS A 174 -14.55 -6.80 17.57
N GLU A 175 -13.59 -7.22 18.40
CA GLU A 175 -12.66 -6.32 19.09
C GLU A 175 -11.88 -5.48 18.09
N ALA A 176 -11.40 -6.10 17.02
CA ALA A 176 -10.53 -5.48 16.06
C ALA A 176 -11.28 -4.52 15.11
N ILE A 177 -12.45 -4.89 14.58
CA ILE A 177 -13.26 -3.94 13.78
C ILE A 177 -13.74 -2.74 14.60
N LYS A 178 -13.99 -2.92 15.91
CA LYS A 178 -14.33 -1.83 16.82
C LYS A 178 -13.16 -0.87 17.00
N THR A 179 -11.95 -1.40 17.15
CA THR A 179 -10.72 -0.61 17.25
C THR A 179 -10.48 0.21 15.98
N GLN A 180 -10.83 -0.35 14.83
CA GLN A 180 -10.72 0.32 13.53
C GLN A 180 -11.88 1.26 13.21
N GLY A 181 -12.96 1.24 13.99
CA GLY A 181 -14.15 2.06 13.76
C GLY A 181 -14.96 1.64 12.54
N ILE A 182 -14.94 0.36 12.15
CA ILE A 182 -15.69 -0.19 11.02
C ILE A 182 -16.70 -1.25 11.48
N THR A 183 -17.67 -1.57 10.62
CA THR A 183 -18.72 -2.56 10.88
C THR A 183 -18.45 -3.89 10.18
N GLU A 184 -19.12 -4.95 10.62
CA GLU A 184 -19.10 -6.23 9.90
C GLU A 184 -19.63 -6.08 8.46
N GLU A 185 -20.68 -5.27 8.27
CA GLU A 185 -21.23 -4.97 6.94
C GLU A 185 -20.18 -4.34 6.03
N TYR A 186 -19.38 -3.41 6.55
CA TYR A 186 -18.27 -2.82 5.80
C TYR A 186 -17.26 -3.89 5.35
N VAL A 187 -16.88 -4.81 6.25
CA VAL A 187 -15.96 -5.90 5.94
C VAL A 187 -16.53 -6.82 4.87
N ARG A 188 -17.80 -7.23 5.01
CA ARG A 188 -18.49 -8.08 4.01
C ARG A 188 -18.58 -7.39 2.65
N ASN A 189 -18.86 -6.10 2.63
CA ASN A 189 -18.88 -5.33 1.40
C ASN A 189 -17.49 -5.21 0.76
N ASP A 190 -16.43 -4.97 1.54
CA ASP A 190 -15.05 -4.95 1.02
C ASP A 190 -14.67 -6.34 0.45
N ILE A 191 -15.05 -7.44 1.11
CA ILE A 191 -14.89 -8.80 0.58
C ILE A 191 -15.62 -8.97 -0.75
N LYS A 192 -16.89 -8.56 -0.85
CA LYS A 192 -17.67 -8.65 -2.08
C LYS A 192 -17.02 -7.89 -3.24
N ILE A 193 -16.53 -6.67 -2.96
CA ILE A 193 -15.84 -5.83 -3.93
C ILE A 193 -14.56 -6.50 -4.42
N GLN A 194 -13.76 -7.06 -3.51
CA GLN A 194 -12.52 -7.76 -3.85
C GLN A 194 -12.79 -8.98 -4.73
N LEU A 195 -13.73 -9.83 -4.33
CA LEU A 195 -14.09 -11.04 -5.07
C LEU A 195 -14.64 -10.70 -6.46
N THR A 196 -15.52 -9.69 -6.55
CA THR A 196 -16.06 -9.22 -7.84
C THR A 196 -14.96 -8.68 -8.76
N THR A 197 -14.05 -7.88 -8.21
CA THR A 197 -12.91 -7.31 -8.95
C THR A 197 -12.01 -8.41 -9.47
N GLN A 198 -11.69 -9.40 -8.64
CA GLN A 198 -10.88 -10.54 -9.01
C GLN A 198 -11.54 -11.34 -10.12
N GLU A 199 -12.80 -11.73 -9.94
CA GLU A 199 -13.53 -12.53 -10.92
C GLU A 199 -13.61 -11.81 -12.27
N TYR A 200 -13.89 -10.51 -12.26
CA TYR A 200 -13.91 -9.70 -13.46
C TYR A 200 -12.56 -9.70 -14.18
N LEU A 201 -11.47 -9.41 -13.47
CA LEU A 201 -10.13 -9.38 -14.08
C LEU A 201 -9.69 -10.77 -14.56
N ASN A 202 -10.03 -11.84 -13.85
CA ASN A 202 -9.76 -13.23 -14.27
C ASN A 202 -10.41 -13.55 -15.62
N GLN A 203 -11.62 -13.06 -15.84
CA GLN A 203 -12.38 -13.32 -17.07
C GLN A 203 -11.93 -12.43 -18.23
N LYS A 204 -11.47 -11.21 -17.95
CA LYS A 204 -11.20 -10.20 -18.99
C LYS A 204 -9.75 -10.04 -19.39
N VAL A 205 -8.81 -10.43 -18.54
CA VAL A 205 -7.39 -10.32 -18.82
C VAL A 205 -6.85 -11.70 -19.23
N ASN A 206 -6.16 -11.74 -20.37
CA ASN A 206 -5.52 -12.97 -20.82
C ASN A 206 -4.23 -13.24 -20.02
N PHE A 207 -4.30 -14.17 -19.07
CA PHE A 207 -3.14 -14.64 -18.29
C PHE A 207 -2.47 -15.90 -18.86
N SER A 208 -2.95 -16.41 -19.99
CA SER A 208 -2.32 -17.56 -20.64
C SER A 208 -1.01 -17.18 -21.31
N GLY A 209 -0.12 -18.17 -21.45
CA GLY A 209 1.18 -18.01 -22.11
C GLY A 209 2.18 -17.16 -21.33
N ILE A 210 2.02 -17.02 -20.01
CA ILE A 210 3.03 -16.43 -19.14
C ILE A 210 3.97 -17.53 -18.71
N ASP A 211 5.08 -17.67 -19.42
CA ASP A 211 6.13 -18.64 -19.14
C ASP A 211 7.49 -17.94 -19.31
N PRO A 212 8.11 -17.47 -18.22
CA PRO A 212 9.41 -16.81 -18.28
C PRO A 212 10.48 -17.75 -18.85
N THR A 213 11.30 -17.22 -19.74
CA THR A 213 12.43 -17.97 -20.32
C THR A 213 13.59 -18.08 -19.32
N ASP A 214 14.47 -19.07 -19.53
CA ASP A 214 15.69 -19.23 -18.73
C ASP A 214 16.55 -17.96 -18.76
N GLU A 215 16.56 -17.24 -19.90
CA GLU A 215 17.27 -15.98 -20.07
C GLU A 215 16.67 -14.86 -19.19
N GLU A 216 15.34 -14.78 -19.10
CA GLU A 216 14.65 -13.82 -18.23
C GLU A 216 14.89 -14.13 -16.74
N VAL A 217 14.88 -15.41 -16.38
CA VAL A 217 15.19 -15.86 -15.01
C VAL A 217 16.64 -15.53 -14.64
N ALA A 218 17.59 -15.81 -15.54
CA ALA A 218 18.99 -15.47 -15.34
C ALA A 218 19.21 -13.94 -15.22
N ALA A 219 18.52 -13.14 -16.04
CA ALA A 219 18.58 -11.68 -15.96
C ALA A 219 17.98 -11.14 -14.64
N ALA A 220 16.87 -11.73 -14.18
CA ALA A 220 16.27 -11.39 -12.90
C ALA A 220 17.20 -11.74 -11.72
N TYR A 221 17.87 -12.89 -11.79
CA TYR A 221 18.86 -13.30 -10.81
C TYR A 221 20.05 -12.35 -10.73
N GLU A 222 20.66 -11.97 -11.85
CA GLU A 222 21.77 -11.01 -11.88
C GLU A 222 21.33 -9.64 -11.35
N THR A 223 20.10 -9.23 -11.68
CA THR A 223 19.51 -8.00 -11.13
C THR A 223 19.38 -8.10 -9.61
N ALA A 224 18.82 -9.19 -9.07
CA ALA A 224 18.68 -9.40 -7.64
C ALA A 224 20.05 -9.42 -6.91
N LYS A 225 21.03 -10.11 -7.49
CA LYS A 225 22.40 -10.20 -6.99
C LYS A 225 23.11 -8.84 -6.96
N SER A 226 22.87 -7.99 -7.96
CA SER A 226 23.41 -6.61 -7.99
C SER A 226 22.80 -5.70 -6.92
N GLN A 227 21.61 -6.03 -6.42
CA GLN A 227 20.89 -5.24 -5.43
C GLN A 227 21.26 -5.56 -3.99
N VAL A 228 21.99 -6.64 -3.72
CA VAL A 228 22.47 -7.00 -2.39
C VAL A 228 23.93 -6.56 -2.21
N GLN A 229 24.29 -6.09 -1.02
CA GLN A 229 25.67 -5.68 -0.73
C GLN A 229 26.62 -6.88 -0.59
N ASP A 230 26.11 -7.99 -0.05
CA ASP A 230 26.87 -9.22 0.12
C ASP A 230 26.28 -10.31 -0.77
N GLN A 231 26.97 -10.59 -1.87
CA GLN A 231 26.54 -11.58 -2.86
C GLN A 231 26.68 -13.02 -2.34
N SER A 232 27.43 -13.26 -1.26
CA SER A 232 27.55 -14.59 -0.66
C SER A 232 26.26 -15.08 0.01
N GLN A 233 25.31 -14.16 0.26
CA GLN A 233 23.99 -14.45 0.82
C GLN A 233 22.94 -14.76 -0.27
N VAL A 234 23.31 -14.69 -1.55
CA VAL A 234 22.41 -15.01 -2.66
C VAL A 234 22.49 -16.52 -2.91
N PRO A 235 21.39 -17.27 -2.81
CA PRO A 235 21.37 -18.69 -3.16
C PRO A 235 21.82 -18.90 -4.61
N PRO A 236 22.41 -20.05 -4.96
CA PRO A 236 22.69 -20.40 -6.36
C PRO A 236 21.46 -20.24 -7.25
N LEU A 237 21.68 -19.92 -8.54
CA LEU A 237 20.59 -19.73 -9.51
C LEU A 237 19.69 -20.96 -9.58
N GLU A 238 20.27 -22.16 -9.50
CA GLU A 238 19.56 -23.43 -9.54
C GLU A 238 18.55 -23.58 -8.39
N GLU A 239 18.86 -23.01 -7.22
CA GLU A 239 17.95 -23.01 -6.06
C GLU A 239 16.91 -21.88 -6.16
N ALA A 240 17.30 -20.72 -6.69
CA ALA A 240 16.43 -19.55 -6.80
C ALA A 240 15.53 -19.52 -8.05
N ALA A 241 15.80 -20.38 -9.05
CA ALA A 241 15.17 -20.32 -10.37
C ALA A 241 13.64 -20.45 -10.32
N GLU A 242 13.11 -21.39 -9.54
CA GLU A 242 11.66 -21.61 -9.39
C GLU A 242 10.97 -20.40 -8.74
N ASP A 243 11.56 -19.84 -7.69
CA ASP A 243 11.02 -18.66 -7.00
C ASP A 243 11.07 -17.42 -7.90
N LEU A 244 12.16 -17.23 -8.64
CA LEU A 244 12.30 -16.15 -9.61
C LEU A 244 11.31 -16.31 -10.77
N LYS A 245 11.10 -17.52 -11.27
CA LYS A 245 10.09 -17.80 -12.29
C LYS A 245 8.68 -17.47 -11.77
N ALA A 246 8.34 -17.89 -10.55
CA ALA A 246 7.07 -17.55 -9.91
C ALA A 246 6.91 -16.03 -9.73
N GLN A 247 7.99 -15.34 -9.36
CA GLN A 247 7.99 -13.87 -9.23
C GLN A 247 7.77 -13.19 -10.58
N LEU A 248 8.45 -13.62 -11.64
CA LEU A 248 8.29 -13.08 -13.00
C LEU A 248 6.87 -13.34 -13.54
N ILE A 249 6.31 -14.53 -13.30
CA ILE A 249 4.92 -14.83 -13.61
C ILE A 249 3.99 -13.85 -12.88
N ALA A 250 4.17 -13.67 -11.57
CA ALA A 250 3.35 -12.75 -10.78
C ALA A 250 3.48 -11.30 -11.27
N GLN A 251 4.70 -10.87 -11.61
CA GLN A 251 4.96 -9.54 -12.15
C GLN A 251 4.24 -9.32 -13.48
N GLU A 252 4.35 -10.26 -14.42
CA GLU A 252 3.71 -10.13 -15.73
C GLU A 252 2.18 -10.14 -15.63
N ARG A 253 1.63 -10.96 -14.72
CA ARG A 253 0.19 -10.92 -14.43
C ARG A 253 -0.25 -9.56 -13.91
N ASN A 254 0.51 -8.98 -12.99
CA ASN A 254 0.23 -7.63 -12.48
C ASN A 254 0.32 -6.59 -13.61
N ASN A 255 1.33 -6.70 -14.49
CA ASN A 255 1.47 -5.80 -15.63
C ASN A 255 0.25 -5.87 -16.57
N ARG A 256 -0.19 -7.08 -16.94
CA ARG A 256 -1.38 -7.27 -17.79
C ARG A 256 -2.65 -6.75 -17.14
N ALA A 257 -2.83 -7.03 -15.84
CA ALA A 257 -3.97 -6.51 -15.08
C ALA A 257 -3.97 -4.97 -15.03
N ASN A 258 -2.82 -4.36 -14.74
CA ASN A 258 -2.67 -2.92 -14.68
C ASN A 258 -2.89 -2.26 -16.05
N ALA A 259 -2.36 -2.84 -17.12
CA ALA A 259 -2.59 -2.36 -18.48
C ALA A 259 -4.08 -2.40 -18.84
N TYR A 260 -4.77 -3.47 -18.45
CA TYR A 260 -6.22 -3.57 -18.66
C TYR A 260 -6.98 -2.53 -17.83
N VAL A 261 -6.69 -2.37 -16.54
CA VAL A 261 -7.30 -1.34 -15.69
C VAL A 261 -7.07 0.07 -16.24
N GLN A 262 -5.86 0.34 -16.76
CA GLN A 262 -5.57 1.60 -17.44
C GLN A 262 -6.47 1.79 -18.66
N SER A 263 -6.68 0.75 -19.47
CA SER A 263 -7.62 0.83 -20.60
C SER A 263 -9.06 1.12 -20.16
N LEU A 264 -9.53 0.55 -19.04
CA LEU A 264 -10.86 0.86 -18.50
C LEU A 264 -10.95 2.33 -18.04
N ARG A 265 -9.87 2.83 -17.45
CA ARG A 265 -9.76 4.21 -17.00
C ARG A 265 -9.76 5.20 -18.15
N ASP A 266 -9.02 4.92 -19.22
CA ASP A 266 -8.99 5.75 -20.43
C ASP A 266 -10.38 5.81 -21.10
N ASN A 267 -11.18 4.76 -20.93
CA ASN A 267 -12.57 4.69 -21.39
C ASN A 267 -13.60 5.15 -20.34
N SER A 268 -13.17 5.82 -19.27
CA SER A 268 -14.04 6.31 -18.19
C SER A 268 -13.83 7.80 -17.94
N SER A 269 -14.90 8.50 -17.56
CA SER A 269 -14.80 9.88 -17.07
C SER A 269 -14.43 9.88 -15.59
N VAL A 270 -13.37 10.60 -15.21
CA VAL A 270 -12.92 10.71 -13.82
C VAL A 270 -12.73 12.18 -13.47
N GLN A 271 -13.32 12.62 -12.37
CA GLN A 271 -13.16 13.97 -11.83
C GLN A 271 -12.82 13.88 -10.34
N ILE A 272 -11.69 14.45 -9.93
CA ILE A 272 -11.30 14.58 -8.52
C ILE A 272 -11.65 16.01 -8.08
N LEU A 273 -12.21 16.17 -6.88
CA LEU A 273 -12.90 17.40 -6.45
C LEU A 273 -12.28 18.09 -5.23
N PHE A 274 -11.10 17.68 -4.75
CA PHE A 274 -10.44 18.25 -3.57
C PHE A 274 -8.96 18.52 -3.80
#